data_AF-A0A0G0XDN1-F1
#
_entry.id   AF-A0A0G0XDN1-F1
#
_cell.length_a   1.000
_cell.length_b   1.000
_cell.length_c   1.000
_cell.angle_alpha   90.00
_cell.angle_beta   90.00
_cell.angle_gamma   90.00
#
_symmetry.space_group_name_H-M   'P 1'
#
loop_
_entity.id
_entity.type
_entity.pdbx_description
1 polymer ?
#
loop_
_entity_poly.entity_id
_entity_poly.type
_entity_poly.pdbx_seq_one_letter_code
_entity_poly.pdbx_strand_id
1 'polypeptide(L)'
;MGIIEEKVKKRAKLAPNIISALGKLGIIDSKRGYRYTGTINRARNRLIENGLLTKNNKGLLRLTTKGETTLRQLALIDFKLKKPKHWDKKWRVLIFDIPEKRRGLREKIRRTLMAIGFTYLQDSVWVYPYNCEDLIALLKSDFKVGKDLIYIVAEEIEYEKGLLENFKLTKY
;
A
#
# COMPACT_ATOMS: atom_id res chain seq x y z
N MET A 1 12.01 34.31 19.50
CA MET A 1 12.21 32.91 19.05
C MET A 1 11.04 32.03 19.50
N GLY A 2 9.80 32.38 19.13
CA GLY A 2 8.60 31.73 19.69
C GLY A 2 7.31 31.93 18.88
N ILE A 3 7.41 32.17 17.56
CA ILE A 3 6.24 32.41 16.68
C ILE A 3 6.24 31.45 15.46
N ILE A 4 7.28 30.62 15.30
CA ILE A 4 7.45 29.74 14.11
C ILE A 4 7.01 28.28 14.40
N GLU A 5 6.93 27.85 15.67
CA GLU A 5 6.55 26.46 16.00
C GLU A 5 5.03 26.18 15.94
N GLU A 6 4.17 27.19 15.95
CA GLU A 6 2.71 26.98 16.06
C GLU A 6 2.04 26.60 14.73
N LYS A 7 2.68 26.87 13.58
CA LYS A 7 2.09 26.60 12.25
C LYS A 7 2.19 25.15 11.77
N VAL A 8 2.98 24.28 12.42
CA VAL A 8 3.20 22.88 11.96
C VAL A 8 2.26 21.88 12.66
N LYS A 9 1.41 22.31 13.60
CA LYS A 9 0.50 21.41 14.36
C LYS A 9 -0.96 21.39 13.93
N LYS A 10 -1.32 21.93 12.75
CA LYS A 10 -2.65 21.69 12.14
C LYS A 10 -2.70 20.30 11.49
N ARG A 11 -2.74 19.25 12.32
CA ARG A 11 -3.45 18.03 11.93
C ARG A 11 -4.91 18.43 11.81
N ALA A 12 -5.52 18.32 10.64
CA ALA A 12 -6.95 18.51 10.47
C ALA A 12 -7.70 17.53 11.39
N LYS A 13 -8.11 17.99 12.57
CA LYS A 13 -9.12 17.32 13.38
C LYS A 13 -10.45 17.71 12.75
N LEU A 14 -11.01 16.81 11.94
CA LEU A 14 -12.41 16.93 11.55
C LEU A 14 -13.24 17.15 12.81
N ALA A 15 -14.11 18.17 12.80
CA ALA A 15 -15.03 18.38 13.91
C ALA A 15 -15.91 17.12 14.05
N PRO A 16 -16.17 16.63 15.27
CA PRO A 16 -16.92 15.40 15.50
C PRO A 16 -18.30 15.39 14.80
N ASN A 17 -18.89 16.57 14.64
CA ASN A 17 -20.17 16.75 13.94
C ASN A 17 -20.09 16.45 12.42
N ILE A 18 -18.96 16.72 11.77
CA ILE A 18 -18.77 16.45 10.34
C ILE A 18 -18.66 14.94 10.11
N ILE A 19 -17.96 14.22 10.98
CA ILE A 19 -17.84 12.76 10.90
C ILE A 19 -19.21 12.11 11.10
N SER A 20 -20.01 12.58 12.07
CA SER A 20 -21.36 12.06 12.29
C SER A 20 -22.30 12.34 11.11
N ALA A 21 -22.25 13.56 10.55
CA ALA A 21 -23.07 13.95 9.40
C ALA A 21 -22.72 13.13 8.15
N LEU A 22 -21.43 12.96 7.85
CA LEU A 22 -20.96 12.14 6.73
C LEU A 22 -21.32 10.66 6.93
N GLY A 23 -21.35 10.17 8.17
CA GLY A 23 -21.79 8.82 8.48
C GLY A 23 -23.28 8.59 8.22
N LYS A 24 -24.13 9.56 8.60
CA LYS A 24 -25.58 9.52 8.31
C LYS A 24 -25.89 9.60 6.82
N LEU A 25 -25.05 10.29 6.06
CA LEU A 25 -25.14 10.40 4.60
C LEU A 25 -24.59 9.15 3.87
N GLY A 26 -24.09 8.13 4.59
CA GLY A 26 -23.52 6.92 4.00
C GLY A 26 -22.17 7.12 3.33
N ILE A 27 -21.56 8.31 3.47
CA ILE A 27 -20.29 8.68 2.86
C ILE A 27 -19.12 8.04 3.61
N ILE A 28 -19.26 7.84 4.93
CA ILE A 28 -18.26 7.14 5.76
C ILE A 28 -18.90 6.09 6.68
N ASP A 29 -18.37 4.87 6.64
CA ASP A 29 -18.78 3.79 7.55
C ASP A 29 -17.92 3.82 8.82
N SER A 30 -18.41 4.49 9.85
CA SER A 30 -17.67 4.73 11.10
C SER A 30 -17.57 3.51 12.04
N LYS A 31 -18.12 2.34 11.66
CA LYS A 31 -18.15 1.12 12.51
C LYS A 31 -17.33 -0.06 12.00
N ARG A 32 -16.63 0.05 10.86
CA ARG A 32 -15.73 -1.02 10.40
C ARG A 32 -14.33 -0.83 10.96
N GLY A 33 -14.04 -1.47 12.09
CA GLY A 33 -12.65 -1.82 12.42
C GLY A 33 -11.99 -2.44 11.19
N TYR A 34 -10.78 -1.99 10.85
CA TYR A 34 -10.08 -2.17 9.58
C TYR A 34 -10.02 -3.65 9.13
N ARG A 35 -11.13 -4.15 8.59
CA ARG A 35 -11.26 -5.50 8.08
C ARG A 35 -10.72 -5.41 6.67
N TYR A 36 -9.61 -6.10 6.42
CA TYR A 36 -9.08 -6.21 5.06
C TYR A 36 -10.16 -6.85 4.18
N THR A 37 -10.89 -6.06 3.41
CA THR A 37 -11.90 -6.58 2.47
C THR A 37 -11.30 -6.77 1.09
N GLY A 38 -11.91 -7.64 0.29
CA GLY A 38 -11.65 -7.82 -1.13
C GLY A 38 -10.30 -8.49 -1.43
N THR A 39 -9.31 -7.71 -1.82
CA THR A 39 -8.20 -8.19 -2.66
C THR A 39 -6.97 -8.66 -1.86
N ILE A 40 -6.49 -7.86 -0.92
CA ILE A 40 -5.32 -8.22 -0.09
C ILE A 40 -5.59 -9.44 0.80
N ASN A 41 -6.84 -9.66 1.22
CA ASN A 41 -7.18 -10.84 2.03
C ASN A 41 -7.18 -12.13 1.19
N ARG A 42 -7.62 -12.09 -0.07
CA ARG A 42 -7.47 -13.22 -0.98
C ARG A 42 -6.00 -13.56 -1.22
N ALA A 43 -5.18 -12.53 -1.49
CA ALA A 43 -3.73 -12.70 -1.63
C ALA A 43 -3.12 -13.35 -0.37
N ARG A 44 -3.48 -12.88 0.83
CA ARG A 44 -3.01 -13.48 2.08
C ARG A 44 -3.42 -14.94 2.23
N ASN A 45 -4.67 -15.28 1.98
CA ASN A 45 -5.15 -16.67 2.10
C ASN A 45 -4.38 -17.57 1.13
N ARG A 46 -4.27 -17.17 -0.14
CA ARG A 46 -3.46 -17.88 -1.15
C ARG A 46 -2.01 -18.05 -0.72
N LEU A 47 -1.39 -17.01 -0.15
CA LEU A 47 0.00 -17.08 0.33
C LEU A 47 0.15 -18.01 1.55
N ILE A 48 -0.87 -18.10 2.42
CA ILE A 48 -0.89 -19.06 3.53
C ILE A 48 -1.01 -20.49 2.99
N GLU A 49 -1.96 -20.73 2.08
CA GLU A 49 -2.18 -22.03 1.43
C GLU A 49 -0.90 -22.50 0.71
N ASN A 50 -0.19 -21.58 0.06
CA ASN A 50 1.08 -21.86 -0.63
C ASN A 50 2.31 -21.96 0.32
N GLY A 51 2.11 -21.82 1.63
CA GLY A 51 3.15 -21.92 2.65
C GLY A 51 4.17 -20.77 2.66
N LEU A 52 3.81 -19.61 2.11
CA LEU A 52 4.64 -18.40 2.06
C LEU A 52 4.41 -17.50 3.28
N LEU A 53 3.19 -17.53 3.82
CA LEU A 53 2.81 -16.85 5.04
C LEU A 53 2.33 -17.86 6.09
N THR A 54 2.56 -17.53 7.35
CA THR A 54 2.01 -18.25 8.50
C THR A 54 1.44 -17.27 9.52
N LYS A 55 0.53 -17.75 10.38
CA LYS A 55 0.03 -16.99 11.52
C LYS A 55 0.70 -17.54 12.78
N ASN A 56 1.17 -16.64 13.63
CA ASN A 56 1.59 -17.03 14.97
C ASN A 56 0.38 -17.27 15.90
N ASN A 57 0.64 -17.69 17.13
CA ASN A 57 -0.38 -17.97 18.16
C ASN A 57 -1.26 -16.75 18.49
N LYS A 58 -0.83 -15.54 18.13
CA LYS A 58 -1.57 -14.28 18.31
C LYS A 58 -2.32 -13.84 17.05
N GLY A 59 -2.40 -14.69 16.03
CA GLY A 59 -3.04 -14.40 14.74
C GLY A 59 -2.28 -13.43 13.84
N LEU A 60 -1.04 -13.07 14.18
CA LEU A 60 -0.22 -12.15 13.38
C LEU A 60 0.47 -12.89 12.24
N LEU A 61 0.39 -12.30 11.04
CA LEU A 61 1.09 -12.83 9.86
C LEU A 61 2.60 -12.68 9.97
N ARG A 62 3.30 -13.70 9.49
CA ARG A 62 4.75 -13.80 9.39
C ARG A 62 5.13 -14.48 8.07
N LEU A 63 6.28 -14.11 7.53
CA LEU A 63 6.90 -14.86 6.44
C LEU A 63 7.37 -16.22 6.99
N THR A 64 7.22 -17.26 6.19
CA THR A 64 7.96 -18.52 6.37
C THR A 64 9.34 -18.37 5.72
N THR A 65 10.25 -19.33 5.94
CA THR A 65 11.53 -19.38 5.22
C THR A 65 11.32 -19.37 3.70
N LYS A 66 10.31 -20.11 3.22
CA LYS A 66 9.89 -20.10 1.81
C LYS A 66 9.43 -18.71 1.38
N GLY A 67 8.59 -18.05 2.19
CA GLY A 67 8.12 -16.69 1.96
C GLY A 67 9.23 -15.65 1.90
N GLU A 68 10.22 -15.72 2.77
CA GLU A 68 11.40 -14.85 2.74
C GLU A 68 12.20 -15.06 1.46
N THR A 69 12.47 -16.31 1.09
CA THR A 69 13.20 -16.63 -0.15
C THR A 69 12.44 -16.13 -1.38
N THR A 70 11.13 -16.35 -1.44
CA THR A 70 10.28 -15.83 -2.53
C THR A 70 10.29 -14.30 -2.57
N LEU A 71 10.18 -13.63 -1.42
CA LEU A 71 10.25 -12.17 -1.36
C LEU A 71 11.61 -11.65 -1.83
N ARG A 72 12.70 -12.30 -1.42
CA ARG A 72 14.06 -11.97 -1.89
C ARG A 72 14.20 -12.21 -3.39
N GLN A 73 13.68 -13.31 -3.93
CA GLN A 73 13.71 -13.57 -5.38
C GLN A 73 12.94 -12.51 -6.15
N LEU A 74 11.75 -12.14 -5.66
CA LEU A 74 11.00 -11.03 -6.23
C LEU A 74 11.83 -9.74 -6.19
N ALA A 75 12.51 -9.44 -5.07
CA ALA A 75 13.31 -8.22 -4.85
C ALA A 75 14.69 -8.18 -5.53
N LEU A 76 15.36 -9.31 -5.73
CA LEU A 76 16.72 -9.43 -6.29
C LEU A 76 16.72 -9.58 -7.81
N ILE A 77 15.65 -10.12 -8.40
CA ILE A 77 15.47 -10.11 -9.84
C ILE A 77 15.00 -8.71 -10.22
N ASP A 78 15.94 -7.77 -10.38
CA ASP A 78 15.86 -6.44 -11.01
C ASP A 78 14.45 -6.02 -11.48
N PHE A 79 13.52 -5.88 -10.53
CA PHE A 79 12.06 -6.14 -10.59
C PHE A 79 11.40 -6.02 -11.98
N LYS A 80 11.81 -6.87 -12.92
CA LYS A 80 10.99 -7.30 -14.05
C LYS A 80 10.01 -8.31 -13.48
N LEU A 81 9.18 -7.88 -12.51
CA LEU A 81 7.83 -8.41 -12.37
C LEU A 81 7.38 -8.63 -13.80
N LYS A 82 7.14 -9.88 -14.21
CA LYS A 82 6.80 -10.21 -15.59
C LYS A 82 5.65 -9.27 -15.95
N LYS A 83 5.98 -8.18 -16.64
CA LYS A 83 5.00 -7.15 -16.94
C LYS A 83 4.01 -7.88 -17.82
N PRO A 84 2.73 -7.94 -17.43
CA PRO A 84 1.77 -8.59 -18.29
C PRO A 84 1.84 -7.91 -19.65
N LYS A 85 1.70 -8.69 -20.73
CA LYS A 85 1.72 -8.15 -22.10
C LYS A 85 0.68 -7.03 -22.27
N HIS A 86 -0.41 -7.10 -21.51
CA HIS A 86 -1.48 -6.13 -21.50
C HIS A 86 -1.68 -5.59 -20.09
N TRP A 87 -1.85 -4.28 -19.99
CA TRP A 87 -2.28 -3.62 -18.77
C TRP A 87 -3.78 -3.87 -18.54
N ASP A 88 -4.17 -4.17 -17.31
CA ASP A 88 -5.56 -4.44 -16.92
C ASP A 88 -6.39 -3.16 -16.71
N LYS A 89 -5.85 -2.01 -17.13
CA LYS A 89 -6.44 -0.66 -16.99
C LYS A 89 -6.72 -0.26 -15.54
N LYS A 90 -6.06 -0.90 -14.57
CA LYS A 90 -6.23 -0.61 -13.14
C LYS A 90 -4.93 -0.14 -12.52
N TRP A 91 -5.00 0.95 -11.77
CA TRP A 91 -3.92 1.49 -10.97
C TRP A 91 -3.87 0.81 -9.60
N ARG A 92 -2.66 0.45 -9.16
CA ARG A 92 -2.37 -0.06 -7.84
C ARG A 92 -1.74 1.05 -7.03
N VAL A 93 -2.52 1.61 -6.12
CA VAL A 93 -2.10 2.73 -5.28
C VAL A 93 -1.77 2.21 -3.89
N LEU A 94 -0.57 2.55 -3.44
CA LEU A 94 -0.09 2.34 -2.08
C LEU A 94 -0.06 3.65 -1.34
N ILE A 95 -0.70 3.67 -0.18
CA ILE A 95 -0.66 4.81 0.73
C ILE A 95 -0.11 4.32 2.05
N PHE A 96 0.84 5.02 2.65
CA PHE A 96 1.28 4.70 4.00
C PHE A 96 1.34 5.91 4.92
N ASP A 97 0.92 5.71 6.17
CA ASP A 97 1.07 6.67 7.26
C ASP A 97 1.89 6.01 8.37
N ILE A 98 3.21 6.19 8.27
CA ILE A 98 4.18 5.61 9.21
C ILE A 98 4.64 6.72 10.15
N PRO A 99 4.46 6.57 11.49
CA PRO A 99 4.86 7.57 12.46
C PRO A 99 6.33 7.97 12.35
N GLU A 100 6.66 9.23 12.65
CA GLU A 100 8.02 9.79 12.52
C GLU A 100 9.07 9.02 13.33
N LYS A 101 8.68 8.49 14.50
CA LYS A 101 9.52 7.58 15.30
C LYS A 101 10.01 6.33 14.55
N ARG A 102 9.42 6.00 13.39
CA ARG A 102 9.79 4.90 12.49
C ARG A 102 10.31 5.43 11.13
N ARG A 103 10.93 6.61 11.09
CA ARG A 103 11.49 7.21 9.85
C ARG A 103 12.35 6.25 9.03
N GLY A 104 13.22 5.47 9.67
CA GLY A 104 14.05 4.48 8.99
C GLY A 104 13.24 3.42 8.23
N LEU A 105 12.08 3.01 8.77
CA LEU A 105 11.17 2.10 8.07
C LEU A 105 10.48 2.76 6.88
N ARG A 106 10.08 4.03 7.02
CA ARG A 106 9.49 4.81 5.93
C ARG A 106 10.45 4.85 4.75
N GLU A 107 11.71 5.16 5.03
CA GLU A 107 12.77 5.21 4.03
C GLU A 107 13.03 3.85 3.39
N LYS A 108 13.06 2.77 4.19
CA LYS A 108 13.17 1.39 3.68
C LYS A 108 12.04 1.07 2.70
N ILE A 109 10.79 1.39 3.05
CA ILE A 109 9.64 1.17 2.18
C ILE A 109 9.76 1.94 0.88
N ARG A 110 10.11 3.23 0.93
CA ARG A 110 10.30 4.05 -0.29
C ARG A 110 11.35 3.45 -1.22
N ARG A 111 12.51 3.06 -0.69
CA ARG A 111 13.58 2.41 -1.48
C ARG A 111 13.12 1.11 -2.10
N THR A 112 12.39 0.28 -1.34
CA THR A 112 11.82 -0.96 -1.86
C THR A 112 10.80 -0.70 -2.98
N LEU A 113 9.90 0.27 -2.80
CA LEU A 113 8.90 0.63 -3.82
C LEU A 113 9.55 1.18 -5.10
N MET A 114 10.57 2.04 -4.97
CA MET A 114 11.36 2.52 -6.11
C MET A 114 12.04 1.37 -6.85
N ALA A 115 12.67 0.45 -6.12
CA ALA A 115 13.33 -0.71 -6.72
C ALA A 115 12.34 -1.65 -7.45
N ILE A 116 11.09 -1.71 -7.00
CA ILE A 116 10.01 -2.47 -7.66
C ILE A 116 9.51 -1.76 -8.94
N GLY A 117 9.78 -0.47 -9.08
CA GLY A 117 9.28 0.37 -10.17
C GLY A 117 7.94 1.03 -9.88
N PHE A 118 7.54 1.19 -8.61
CA PHE A 118 6.48 2.13 -8.27
C PHE A 118 6.95 3.56 -8.51
N THR A 119 6.02 4.42 -8.92
CA THR A 119 6.25 5.87 -9.05
C THR A 119 5.60 6.59 -7.88
N TYR A 120 6.29 7.57 -7.31
CA TYR A 120 5.71 8.42 -6.27
C TYR A 120 4.77 9.45 -6.90
N LEU A 121 3.57 9.59 -6.34
CA LEU A 121 2.64 10.67 -6.66
C LEU A 121 2.73 11.79 -5.63
N GLN A 122 2.95 11.41 -4.36
CA GLN A 122 3.22 12.29 -3.22
C GLN A 122 4.11 11.53 -2.21
N ASP A 123 4.56 12.20 -1.15
CA ASP A 123 5.48 11.64 -0.13
C ASP A 123 5.08 10.24 0.39
N SER A 124 3.79 10.00 0.54
CA SER A 124 3.21 8.77 1.08
C SER A 124 2.33 8.03 0.08
N VAL A 125 2.27 8.46 -1.18
CA VAL A 125 1.37 7.91 -2.21
C VAL A 125 2.19 7.41 -3.39
N TRP A 126 2.04 6.12 -3.70
CA TRP A 126 2.83 5.40 -4.69
C TRP A 126 1.92 4.67 -5.64
N VAL A 127 2.24 4.67 -6.93
CA VAL A 127 1.39 4.12 -7.99
C VAL A 127 2.15 3.10 -8.82
N TYR A 128 1.46 2.03 -9.20
CA TYR A 128 1.96 0.99 -10.08
C TYR A 128 0.83 0.43 -10.96
N PRO A 129 1.07 0.12 -12.24
CA PRO A 129 0.00 -0.29 -13.14
C PRO A 129 -0.34 -1.79 -13.08
N TYR A 130 0.54 -2.64 -12.55
CA TYR A 130 0.36 -4.09 -12.66
C TYR A 130 -0.08 -4.74 -11.35
N ASN A 131 -0.74 -5.91 -11.45
CA ASN A 131 -1.12 -6.69 -10.28
C ASN A 131 0.13 -7.08 -9.48
N CYS A 132 0.13 -6.73 -8.20
CA CYS A 132 1.23 -6.96 -7.26
C CYS A 132 0.71 -7.35 -5.88
N GLU A 133 -0.51 -7.89 -5.79
CA GLU A 133 -1.19 -8.13 -4.50
C GLU A 133 -0.41 -9.06 -3.57
N ASP A 134 0.17 -10.12 -4.12
CA ASP A 134 0.98 -11.09 -3.37
C ASP A 134 2.25 -10.43 -2.84
N LEU A 135 2.94 -9.67 -3.69
CA LEU A 135 4.11 -8.91 -3.27
C LEU A 135 3.76 -7.95 -2.13
N ILE A 136 2.66 -7.20 -2.26
CA ILE A 136 2.24 -6.27 -1.21
C ILE A 136 1.87 -7.01 0.08
N ALA A 137 1.22 -8.17 0.00
CA ALA A 137 0.91 -8.98 1.18
C ALA A 137 2.18 -9.51 1.88
N LEU A 138 3.21 -9.90 1.12
CA LEU A 138 4.52 -10.28 1.64
C LEU A 138 5.23 -9.08 2.30
N LEU A 139 5.31 -7.94 1.62
CA LEU A 139 5.95 -6.72 2.14
C LEU A 139 5.27 -6.21 3.42
N LYS A 140 3.94 -6.26 3.50
CA LYS A 140 3.21 -5.88 4.73
C LYS A 140 3.59 -6.76 5.91
N SER A 141 3.88 -8.03 5.66
CA SER A 141 4.30 -9.00 6.67
C SER A 141 5.76 -8.79 7.06
N ASP A 142 6.64 -8.54 6.08
CA ASP A 142 8.07 -8.22 6.29
C ASP A 142 8.26 -6.95 7.13
N PHE A 143 7.67 -5.85 6.69
CA PHE A 143 7.79 -4.55 7.34
C PHE A 143 6.97 -4.42 8.63
N LYS A 144 6.06 -5.38 8.90
CA LYS A 144 5.12 -5.34 10.03
C LYS A 144 4.32 -4.03 10.06
N VAL A 145 3.79 -3.62 8.90
CA VAL A 145 3.07 -2.34 8.68
C VAL A 145 1.59 -2.53 8.42
N GLY A 146 1.03 -3.68 8.84
CA GLY A 146 -0.36 -4.10 8.65
C GLY A 146 -1.34 -3.02 8.17
N LYS A 147 -1.80 -2.16 9.08
CA LYS A 147 -2.79 -1.09 8.81
C LYS A 147 -2.16 0.23 8.35
N ASP A 148 -0.87 0.42 8.63
CA ASP A 148 -0.12 1.64 8.33
C ASP A 148 0.21 1.75 6.83
N LEU A 149 -0.03 0.69 6.05
CA LEU A 149 0.10 0.66 4.60
C LEU A 149 -1.22 0.16 4.01
N ILE A 150 -1.79 0.90 3.08
CA ILE A 150 -3.09 0.69 2.43
C ILE A 150 -2.84 0.38 0.96
N TYR A 151 -3.59 -0.58 0.43
CA TYR A 151 -3.54 -0.97 -0.98
C TYR A 151 -4.90 -0.71 -1.60
N ILE A 152 -4.92 0.05 -2.68
CA ILE A 152 -6.11 0.46 -3.41
C ILE A 152 -5.95 0.02 -4.85
N VAL A 153 -7.03 -0.51 -5.42
CA VAL A 153 -7.16 -0.73 -6.86
C VAL A 153 -8.12 0.34 -7.37
N ALA A 154 -7.65 1.17 -8.30
CA ALA A 154 -8.42 2.27 -8.87
C ALA A 154 -8.50 2.11 -10.39
N GLU A 155 -9.65 2.41 -10.99
CA GLU A 155 -9.82 2.41 -12.45
C GLU A 155 -9.43 3.77 -13.07
N GLU A 156 -9.42 4.82 -12.25
CA GLU A 156 -9.12 6.19 -12.64
C GLU A 156 -8.25 6.88 -11.58
N ILE A 157 -7.42 7.82 -12.03
CA ILE A 157 -6.58 8.67 -11.19
C ILE A 157 -6.38 10.02 -11.91
N GLU A 158 -6.42 11.13 -11.17
CA GLU A 158 -6.44 12.49 -11.75
C GLU A 158 -5.26 12.79 -12.68
N TYR A 159 -4.06 12.28 -12.35
CA TYR A 159 -2.83 12.48 -13.12
C TYR A 159 -2.53 11.32 -14.09
N GLU A 160 -3.57 10.65 -14.61
CA GLU A 160 -3.43 9.43 -15.41
C GLU A 160 -2.51 9.62 -16.63
N LYS A 161 -2.61 10.73 -17.36
CA LYS A 161 -1.80 10.96 -18.57
C LYS A 161 -0.29 10.87 -18.29
N GLY A 162 0.20 11.55 -17.26
CA GLY A 162 1.62 11.51 -16.89
C GLY A 162 2.06 10.13 -16.40
N LEU A 163 1.16 9.39 -15.75
CA LEU A 163 1.44 8.01 -15.34
C LEU A 163 1.50 7.06 -16.54
N LEU A 164 0.60 7.19 -17.51
CA LEU A 164 0.63 6.42 -18.75
C LEU A 164 1.94 6.63 -19.50
N GLU A 165 2.39 7.88 -19.64
CA GLU A 165 3.68 8.22 -20.27
C GLU A 165 4.87 7.60 -19.52
N ASN A 166 4.92 7.76 -18.19
CA ASN A 166 5.99 7.23 -17.36
C ASN A 166 6.08 5.69 -17.41
N PHE A 167 4.93 5.00 -17.42
CA PHE A 167 4.88 3.54 -17.53
C PHE A 167 4.90 3.03 -18.97
N LYS A 168 4.90 3.90 -19.99
CA LYS A 168 4.82 3.58 -21.42
C LYS A 168 3.59 2.73 -21.75
N LEU A 169 2.42 3.15 -21.27
CA LEU A 169 1.13 2.47 -21.42
C LEU A 169 0.18 3.25 -22.31
N THR A 170 -0.74 2.53 -22.95
CA THR A 170 -1.84 3.10 -23.73
C THR A 170 -3.17 2.58 -23.19
N LYS A 171 -4.15 3.48 -23.02
CA LYS A 171 -5.52 3.16 -22.63
C LYS A 171 -6.41 3.38 -23.86
N TYR A 172 -6.80 2.29 -24.52
CA TYR A 172 -7.78 2.29 -25.61
C TYR A 172 -9.20 2.13 -25.08
#